data_AF-A0A3D5KMW0-F1
#
_entry.id   AF-A0A3D5KMW0-F1
#
_cell.length_a   1.000
_cell.length_b   1.000
_cell.length_c   1.000
_cell.angle_alpha   90.00
_cell.angle_beta   90.00
_cell.angle_gamma   90.00
#
_symmetry.space_group_name_H-M   'P 1'
#
loop_
_entity.id
_entity.type
_entity.pdbx_description
1 polymer ?
#
loop_
_entity_poly.entity_id
_entity_poly.type
_entity_poly.pdbx_seq_one_letter_code
_entity_poly.pdbx_strand_id
1 'polypeptide(L)'
;AGVGTGAGTNAMIDFYSRFNQSTVGLTHNSHNQYLQTWMESGIVGLIAFLFCLFGFLLLKIKVPPSYLAFIIIFSLMCLTESIGERQKGVVFFTLFQSLFLGFEARPK
;
A
#
# COMPACT_ATOMS: atom_id res chain seq x y z
N ALA A 1 -18.32 2.66 2.69
CA ALA A 1 -17.81 1.93 3.87
C ALA A 1 -16.81 0.89 3.39
N GLY A 2 -15.68 0.70 4.08
CA GLY A 2 -14.79 -0.44 3.82
C GLY A 2 -15.33 -1.70 4.49
N VAL A 3 -15.01 -2.88 3.97
CA VAL A 3 -15.55 -4.16 4.47
C VAL A 3 -14.83 -4.66 5.74
N GLY A 4 -13.76 -4.00 6.17
CA GLY A 4 -12.89 -4.40 7.27
C GLY A 4 -11.57 -5.02 6.78
N THR A 5 -10.49 -4.81 7.54
CA THR A 5 -9.16 -5.39 7.28
C THR A 5 -9.22 -6.91 7.27
N GLY A 6 -8.75 -7.54 6.19
CA GLY A 6 -8.82 -9.00 6.00
C GLY A 6 -10.18 -9.55 5.56
N ALA A 7 -11.24 -8.73 5.54
CA ALA A 7 -12.54 -9.11 4.97
C ALA A 7 -12.64 -8.79 3.47
N GLY A 8 -11.66 -8.07 2.90
CA GLY A 8 -11.59 -7.73 1.48
C GLY A 8 -11.54 -8.96 0.57
N THR A 9 -10.67 -9.93 0.90
CA THR A 9 -10.58 -11.19 0.15
C THR A 9 -11.88 -11.99 0.25
N ASN A 10 -12.53 -11.99 1.41
CA ASN A 10 -13.82 -12.68 1.60
C ASN A 10 -14.94 -12.02 0.80
N ALA A 11 -14.96 -10.69 0.73
CA ALA A 11 -15.93 -9.95 -0.08
C ALA A 11 -15.72 -10.20 -1.58
N MET A 12 -14.47 -10.29 -2.05
CA MET A 12 -14.18 -10.66 -3.43
C MET A 12 -14.59 -12.11 -3.71
N ILE A 13 -14.26 -13.05 -2.83
CA ILE A 13 -14.68 -14.46 -2.98
C ILE A 13 -16.21 -14.58 -3.01
N ASP A 14 -16.93 -13.87 -2.13
CA ASP A 14 -18.41 -13.86 -2.14
C ASP A 14 -18.94 -13.30 -3.46
N PHE A 15 -18.39 -12.19 -3.95
CA PHE A 15 -18.79 -11.60 -5.24
C PHE A 15 -18.54 -12.56 -6.41
N TYR A 16 -17.35 -13.16 -6.49
CA TYR A 16 -17.01 -14.10 -7.56
C TYR A 16 -17.80 -15.40 -7.49
N SER A 17 -18.15 -15.87 -6.28
CA SER A 17 -18.97 -17.08 -6.07
C SER A 17 -20.37 -16.96 -6.68
N ARG A 18 -20.91 -15.73 -6.79
CA ARG A 18 -22.22 -15.45 -7.40
C ARG A 18 -22.22 -15.58 -8.92
N PHE A 19 -21.04 -15.47 -9.57
CA PHE A 19 -20.92 -15.54 -11.02
C PHE A 19 -20.36 -16.89 -11.50
N ASN A 20 -19.49 -17.54 -10.74
CA ASN A 20 -18.98 -18.86 -11.08
C ASN A 20 -18.51 -19.61 -9.82
N GLN A 21 -19.06 -20.80 -9.56
CA GLN A 21 -18.75 -21.58 -8.36
C GLN A 21 -17.33 -22.14 -8.35
N SER A 22 -16.69 -22.24 -9.53
CA SER A 22 -15.32 -22.75 -9.72
C SER A 22 -14.22 -21.80 -9.25
N THR A 23 -14.54 -20.54 -8.92
CA THR A 23 -13.58 -19.54 -8.42
C THR A 23 -13.54 -19.45 -6.89
N VAL A 24 -14.43 -20.18 -6.22
CA VAL A 24 -14.50 -20.25 -4.75
C VAL A 24 -13.28 -21.00 -4.23
N GLY A 25 -12.31 -20.27 -3.72
CA GLY A 25 -11.03 -20.81 -3.21
C GLY A 25 -9.78 -20.22 -3.85
N LEU A 26 -9.92 -19.43 -4.93
CA LEU A 26 -8.81 -18.64 -5.46
C LEU A 26 -8.65 -17.36 -4.63
N THR A 27 -7.54 -17.24 -3.90
CA THR A 27 -7.14 -15.99 -3.22
C THR A 27 -6.81 -14.95 -4.28
N HIS A 28 -7.81 -14.18 -4.71
CA HIS A 28 -7.63 -13.08 -5.64
C HIS A 28 -7.40 -11.80 -4.83
N ASN A 29 -6.16 -11.33 -4.82
CA ASN A 29 -5.89 -9.95 -4.42
C ASN A 29 -6.23 -9.05 -5.61
N SER A 30 -6.60 -7.79 -5.38
CA SER A 30 -6.88 -6.84 -6.47
C SER A 30 -5.66 -6.53 -7.36
N HIS A 31 -4.49 -7.13 -7.08
CA HIS A 31 -3.18 -6.80 -7.66
C HIS A 31 -2.93 -5.29 -7.71
N ASN A 32 -3.51 -4.55 -6.76
CA ASN A 32 -3.44 -3.10 -6.70
C ASN A 32 -3.64 -2.71 -5.25
N GLN A 33 -2.59 -2.21 -4.61
CA GLN A 33 -2.62 -1.86 -3.19
C GLN A 33 -3.62 -0.74 -2.89
N TYR A 34 -3.81 0.22 -3.81
CA TYR A 34 -4.75 1.33 -3.59
C TYR A 34 -6.20 0.83 -3.57
N LEU A 35 -6.56 -0.02 -4.53
CA LEU A 35 -7.90 -0.60 -4.59
C LEU A 35 -8.15 -1.54 -3.41
N GLN A 36 -7.16 -2.36 -3.06
CA GLN A 36 -7.22 -3.25 -1.90
C GLN A 36 -7.46 -2.44 -0.61
N THR A 37 -6.64 -1.42 -0.38
CA THR A 37 -6.73 -0.57 0.81
C THR A 37 -8.07 0.14 0.88
N TRP A 38 -8.56 0.68 -0.24
CA TRP A 38 -9.86 1.33 -0.28
C TRP A 38 -11.01 0.37 0.02
N MET A 39 -10.97 -0.85 -0.52
CA MET A 39 -12.02 -1.84 -0.29
C MET A 39 -12.05 -2.31 1.16
N GLU A 40 -10.89 -2.61 1.75
CA GLU A 40 -10.80 -3.12 3.11
C GLU A 40 -11.08 -2.04 4.16
N SER A 41 -10.39 -0.91 4.05
CA SER A 41 -10.36 0.12 5.09
C SER A 41 -11.17 1.37 4.74
N GLY A 42 -11.79 1.40 3.56
CA GLY A 42 -12.54 2.55 3.08
C GLY A 42 -11.64 3.73 2.71
N ILE A 43 -12.27 4.89 2.50
CA ILE A 43 -11.56 6.10 2.09
C ILE A 43 -10.56 6.58 3.16
N VAL A 44 -10.86 6.35 4.44
CA VAL A 44 -10.01 6.77 5.56
C VAL A 44 -8.67 6.04 5.52
N GLY A 45 -8.66 4.72 5.35
CA GLY A 45 -7.41 3.99 5.26
C GLY A 45 -6.66 4.23 3.94
N LEU A 46 -7.37 4.51 2.84
CA LEU A 46 -6.70 4.97 1.60
C LEU A 46 -5.95 6.29 1.83
N ILE A 47 -6.58 7.26 2.49
CA ILE A 47 -5.94 8.55 2.83
C ILE A 47 -4.74 8.31 3.77
N ALA A 48 -4.90 7.46 4.78
CA ALA A 48 -3.79 7.11 5.69
C ALA A 48 -2.62 6.46 4.95
N PHE A 49 -2.89 5.54 4.02
CA PHE A 49 -1.87 4.90 3.19
C PHE A 49 -1.13 5.92 2.30
N LEU A 50 -1.87 6.81 1.63
CA LEU A 50 -1.28 7.88 0.83
C LEU A 50 -0.45 8.83 1.69
N PHE A 51 -0.89 9.13 2.91
CA PHE A 51 -0.12 9.93 3.87
C PHE A 51 1.17 9.22 4.29
N CYS A 52 1.14 7.90 4.55
CA CYS A 52 2.36 7.14 4.82
C CYS A 52 3.34 7.18 3.64
N LEU A 53 2.83 7.10 2.41
CA LEU A 53 3.65 7.03 1.21
C LEU A 53 4.24 8.38 0.81
N PHE A 54 3.46 9.46 0.89
CA PHE A 54 3.86 10.80 0.46
C PHE A 54 4.11 11.77 1.63
N GLY A 55 4.07 11.32 2.88
CA GLY A 55 4.09 12.16 4.07
C GLY A 55 5.29 13.10 4.14
N PHE A 56 6.50 12.64 3.81
CA PHE A 56 7.69 13.51 3.83
C PHE A 56 7.61 14.63 2.79
N LEU A 57 6.98 14.38 1.64
CA LEU A 57 6.75 15.39 0.60
C LEU A 57 5.69 16.39 1.03
N LEU A 58 4.60 15.91 1.62
CA LEU A 58 3.50 16.75 2.13
C LEU A 58 3.94 17.66 3.27
N LEU A 59 4.81 17.15 4.15
CA LEU A 59 5.39 17.89 5.27
C LEU A 59 6.57 18.79 4.85
N LYS A 60 6.85 18.89 3.54
CA LYS A 60 7.95 19.70 2.97
C LYS A 60 9.31 19.40 3.59
N ILE A 61 9.53 18.14 3.99
CA ILE A 61 10.83 17.67 4.47
C ILE A 61 11.78 17.69 3.27
N LYS A 62 12.99 18.21 3.47
CA LYS A 62 14.03 18.14 2.44
C LYS A 62 14.39 16.66 2.26
N VAL A 63 14.22 16.19 1.03
CA VAL A 63 14.51 14.80 0.67
C VAL A 63 15.45 14.79 -0.52
N PRO A 64 16.41 13.85 -0.58
CA PRO A 64 17.30 13.75 -1.72
C PRO A 64 16.56 13.28 -2.98
N PRO A 65 17.07 13.54 -4.19
CA PRO A 65 16.46 13.04 -5.43
C PRO A 65 16.29 11.51 -5.47
N SER A 66 17.16 10.77 -4.78
CA SER A 66 17.05 9.32 -4.63
C SER A 66 15.80 8.88 -3.86
N TYR A 67 15.35 9.66 -2.88
CA TYR A 67 14.09 9.42 -2.18
C TYR A 67 12.89 9.60 -3.11
N LEU A 68 12.89 10.67 -3.92
CA LEU A 68 11.84 10.90 -4.91
C LEU A 68 11.73 9.73 -5.89
N ALA A 69 12.86 9.24 -6.40
CA ALA A 69 12.90 8.07 -7.26
C ALA A 69 12.35 6.81 -6.56
N PHE A 70 12.74 6.58 -5.30
CA PHE A 70 12.23 5.47 -4.50
C PHE A 70 10.71 5.52 -4.35
N ILE A 71 10.15 6.67 -3.96
CA ILE A 71 8.71 6.85 -3.79
C ILE A 71 7.95 6.65 -5.11
N ILE A 72 8.45 7.18 -6.23
CA ILE A 72 7.80 7.00 -7.55
C ILE A 72 7.80 5.51 -7.92
N ILE A 73 8.94 4.83 -7.82
CA ILE A 73 9.05 3.40 -8.15
C ILE A 73 8.15 2.58 -7.23
N PHE A 74 8.18 2.82 -5.93
CA PHE A 74 7.35 2.11 -4.96
C PHE A 74 5.86 2.35 -5.21
N SER A 75 5.46 3.57 -5.55
CA SER A 75 4.08 3.92 -5.92
C SER A 75 3.60 3.16 -7.16
N LEU A 76 4.47 3.05 -8.17
CA LEU A 76 4.18 2.30 -9.40
C LEU A 76 4.06 0.80 -9.11
N MET A 77 4.92 0.25 -8.27
CA MET A 77 4.84 -1.15 -7.86
C MET A 77 3.55 -1.44 -7.07
N CYS A 78 3.05 -0.48 -6.29
CA CYS A 78 1.75 -0.59 -5.61
C CYS A 78 0.54 -0.58 -6.58
N LEU A 79 0.70 -0.15 -7.84
CA LEU A 79 -0.37 -0.24 -8.85
C LEU A 79 -0.54 -1.67 -9.37
N THR A 80 0.54 -2.44 -9.41
CA THR A 80 0.58 -3.79 -10.02
C THR A 80 0.58 -4.91 -9.00
N GLU A 81 0.90 -4.61 -7.73
CA GLU A 81 0.98 -5.60 -6.66
C GLU A 81 0.42 -5.06 -5.34
N SER A 82 -0.03 -6.00 -4.50
CA SER A 82 -0.49 -5.73 -3.13
C SER A 82 0.67 -5.89 -2.14
N ILE A 83 1.67 -5.01 -2.26
CA ILE A 83 2.95 -5.10 -1.52
C ILE A 83 2.74 -4.92 -0.01
N GLY A 84 1.77 -4.09 0.39
CA GLY A 84 1.44 -3.81 1.79
C GLY A 84 0.84 -5.01 2.53
N GLU A 85 0.24 -5.95 1.80
CA GLU A 85 -0.32 -7.18 2.39
C GLU A 85 0.76 -8.19 2.80
N ARG A 86 1.96 -8.06 2.21
CA ARG A 86 3.08 -8.95 2.51
C ARG A 86 3.99 -8.29 3.54
N GLN A 87 4.25 -8.99 4.64
CA GLN A 87 5.20 -8.55 5.69
C GLN A 87 6.53 -8.07 5.11
N LYS A 88 7.07 -8.76 4.10
CA LYS A 88 8.31 -8.39 3.42
C LYS A 88 8.25 -7.01 2.76
N GLY A 89 7.10 -6.66 2.18
CA GLY A 89 6.88 -5.36 1.54
C GLY A 89 6.80 -4.22 2.56
N VAL A 90 6.11 -4.45 3.68
CA VAL A 90 6.04 -3.50 4.80
C VAL A 90 7.42 -3.26 5.41
N VAL A 91 8.18 -4.32 5.68
CA VAL A 91 9.55 -4.21 6.22
C VAL A 91 10.46 -3.46 5.24
N PHE A 92 10.38 -3.78 3.94
CA PHE A 92 11.14 -3.06 2.91
C PHE A 92 10.81 -1.56 2.91
N PHE A 93 9.53 -1.20 2.84
CA PHE A 93 9.10 0.20 2.83
C PHE A 93 9.56 0.96 4.09
N THR A 94 9.29 0.40 5.27
CA THR A 94 9.62 1.04 6.56
C THR A 94 11.13 1.19 6.78
N LEU A 95 11.94 0.23 6.35
CA LEU A 95 13.40 0.30 6.40
C LEU A 95 13.94 1.48 5.57
N PHE A 96 13.52 1.58 4.30
CA PHE A 96 14.00 2.65 3.42
C PHE A 96 13.50 4.02 3.87
N GLN A 97 12.23 4.14 4.30
CA GLN A 97 11.73 5.39 4.86
C GLN A 97 12.55 5.86 6.08
N SER A 98 12.88 4.93 6.99
CA SER A 98 13.67 5.24 8.18
C SER A 98 15.11 5.61 7.82
N LEU A 99 15.69 4.93 6.82
CA LEU A 99 17.04 5.21 6.33
C LEU A 99 17.13 6.63 5.76
N PHE A 100 16.20 7.02 4.89
CA PHE A 100 16.18 8.37 4.30
C PHE A 100 15.95 9.46 5.34
N LEU A 101 15.10 9.22 6.35
CA LEU A 101 14.92 10.15 7.46
C LEU A 101 16.19 10.32 8.30
N GLY A 102 16.88 9.22 8.60
CA GLY A 102 18.12 9.23 9.36
C GLY A 102 19.28 9.93 8.64
N PHE A 103 19.30 9.91 7.30
CA PHE A 103 20.29 10.67 6.52
C PHE A 103 20.06 12.19 6.58
N GLU A 104 18.81 12.66 6.63
CA GLU A 104 18.51 14.09 6.80
C GLU A 104 18.82 14.58 8.23
N ALA A 105 18.60 13.75 9.24
CA ALA A 105 18.88 14.09 10.64
C ALA A 105 20.38 14.29 10.95
N ARG A 106 21.27 13.99 10.01
CA ARG A 106 22.69 14.34 10.09
C ARG A 106 22.91 15.70 9.43
N PRO A 107 22.92 16.82 10.19
CA PRO A 107 23.40 18.08 9.65
C PRO A 107 24.84 17.86 9.17
N LYS A 108 25.13 18.35 7.95
CA LYS A 108 26.49 18.41 7.42
C LYS A 108 27.36 19.29 8.30
#